data_AF-A0A843ABB5-F1
#
_entry.id   AF-A0A843ABB5-F1
#
_cell.length_a   1.000
_cell.length_b   1.000
_cell.length_c   1.000
_cell.angle_alpha   90.00
_cell.angle_beta   90.00
_cell.angle_gamma   90.00
#
_symmetry.space_group_name_H-M   'P 1'
#
loop_
_entity.id
_entity.type
_entity.pdbx_description
1 polymer ?
#
loop_
_entity_poly.entity_id
_entity_poly.type
_entity_poly.pdbx_seq_one_letter_code
_entity_poly.pdbx_strand_id
1 'polypeptide(L)'
;MNENKENYVKKLSFIIDDILANNIEKKCEICGKKERKNKCRICGREVCNDCYNKEKGMCIVCSETLCEICKRRNAVERCQICGKLVCPDCMVRIDKSRVVCRDCYEKLGLDGVRRIIEDKAISENLKMKKFFQEFCEK
;
A
#
# COMPACT_ATOMS: atom_id res chain seq x y z
N MET A 1 56.93 10.89 -23.48
CA MET A 1 55.94 11.89 -23.00
C MET A 1 54.47 11.45 -23.16
N ASN A 2 54.17 10.21 -23.61
CA ASN A 2 52.80 9.79 -23.96
C ASN A 2 52.08 8.94 -22.89
N GLU A 3 52.80 8.19 -22.06
CA GLU A 3 52.18 7.28 -21.06
C GLU A 3 51.38 8.02 -19.97
N ASN A 4 51.83 9.21 -19.56
CA ASN A 4 51.11 10.02 -18.57
C ASN A 4 49.80 10.61 -19.10
N LYS A 5 49.72 10.91 -20.41
CA LYS A 5 48.48 11.37 -21.03
C LYS A 5 47.46 10.24 -21.15
N GLU A 6 47.89 9.04 -21.55
CA GLU A 6 47.01 7.87 -21.63
C GLU A 6 46.46 7.47 -20.27
N ASN A 7 47.28 7.50 -19.20
CA ASN A 7 46.81 7.25 -17.84
C ASN A 7 45.81 8.31 -17.35
N TYR A 8 46.02 9.58 -17.71
CA TYR A 8 45.10 10.66 -17.33
C TYR A 8 43.74 10.52 -18.04
N VAL A 9 43.74 10.18 -19.32
CA VAL A 9 42.51 9.95 -20.12
C VAL A 9 41.74 8.73 -19.59
N LYS A 10 42.42 7.62 -19.27
CA LYS A 10 41.77 6.44 -18.66
C LYS A 10 41.15 6.74 -17.29
N LYS A 11 41.80 7.59 -16.48
CA LYS A 11 41.25 8.03 -15.20
C LYS A 11 40.03 8.93 -15.37
N LEU A 12 40.06 9.83 -16.36
CA LEU A 12 38.93 10.69 -16.70
C LEU A 12 37.74 9.90 -17.27
N SER A 13 37.96 8.88 -18.11
CA SER A 13 36.86 8.07 -18.64
C SER A 13 36.13 7.33 -17.53
N PHE A 14 36.87 6.75 -16.56
CA PHE A 14 36.26 6.06 -15.41
C PHE A 14 35.43 7.01 -14.52
N ILE A 15 35.92 8.24 -14.30
CA ILE A 15 35.18 9.26 -13.54
C ILE A 15 33.94 9.72 -14.33
N ILE A 16 34.03 9.85 -15.65
CA ILE A 16 32.89 10.21 -16.51
C ILE A 16 31.86 9.09 -16.51
N ASP A 17 32.28 7.83 -16.58
CA ASP A 17 31.39 6.66 -16.50
C ASP A 17 30.68 6.61 -15.14
N ASP A 18 31.39 6.89 -14.03
CA ASP A 18 30.79 7.02 -12.70
C ASP A 18 29.82 8.21 -12.63
N ILE A 19 30.14 9.37 -13.21
CA ILE A 19 29.24 10.54 -13.23
C ILE A 19 28.00 10.28 -14.09
N LEU A 20 28.15 9.62 -15.24
CA LEU A 20 27.05 9.24 -16.13
C LEU A 20 26.19 8.15 -15.49
N ALA A 21 26.78 7.20 -14.76
CA ALA A 21 26.06 6.20 -13.97
C ALA A 21 25.36 6.81 -12.74
N ASN A 22 25.91 7.88 -12.16
CA ASN A 22 25.31 8.63 -11.06
C ASN A 22 24.26 9.65 -11.52
N ASN A 23 24.12 9.89 -12.82
CA ASN A 23 23.00 10.60 -13.43
C ASN A 23 21.80 9.65 -13.58
N ILE A 24 21.51 8.88 -12.52
CA ILE A 24 20.38 7.98 -12.43
C ILE A 24 19.15 8.85 -12.61
N GLU A 25 18.53 8.77 -13.78
CA GLU A 25 17.19 9.32 -13.98
C GLU A 25 16.33 8.84 -12.82
N LYS A 26 15.99 9.79 -11.96
CA LYS A 26 15.27 9.55 -10.73
C LYS A 26 13.82 9.26 -11.11
N LYS A 27 13.54 8.02 -11.54
CA LYS A 27 12.22 7.63 -12.05
C LYS A 27 11.21 7.55 -10.91
N CYS A 28 9.94 7.72 -11.27
CA CYS A 28 8.79 7.60 -10.40
C CYS A 28 8.74 6.23 -9.73
N GLU A 29 8.63 6.21 -8.40
CA GLU A 29 8.57 4.97 -7.61
C GLU A 29 7.26 4.17 -7.81
N ILE A 30 6.25 4.74 -8.48
CA ILE A 30 4.98 4.04 -8.78
C ILE A 30 4.99 3.44 -10.18
N CYS A 31 5.32 4.23 -11.21
CA CYS A 31 5.19 3.78 -12.60
C CYS A 31 6.51 3.44 -13.27
N GLY A 32 7.67 3.88 -12.73
CA GLY A 32 8.98 3.65 -13.32
C GLY A 32 9.24 4.29 -14.68
N LYS A 33 8.29 5.09 -15.21
CA LYS A 33 8.34 5.63 -16.59
C LYS A 33 8.80 7.08 -16.69
N LYS A 34 8.35 7.92 -15.76
CA LYS A 34 8.56 9.38 -15.78
C LYS A 34 9.46 9.80 -14.64
N GLU A 35 10.12 10.94 -14.79
CA GLU A 35 10.90 11.58 -13.72
C GLU A 35 10.03 11.87 -12.49
N ARG A 36 10.61 11.65 -11.30
CA ARG A 36 9.97 11.98 -10.02
C ARG A 36 10.05 13.48 -9.75
N LYS A 37 8.91 14.07 -9.39
CA LYS A 37 8.75 15.52 -9.23
C LYS A 37 8.14 15.92 -7.89
N ASN A 38 7.45 14.98 -7.23
CA ASN A 38 6.70 15.25 -6.02
C ASN A 38 7.00 14.19 -4.96
N LYS A 39 7.12 14.61 -3.70
CA LYS A 39 7.26 13.70 -2.56
C LYS A 39 5.91 13.52 -1.86
N CYS A 40 5.49 12.28 -1.63
CA CYS A 40 4.25 11.97 -0.92
C CYS A 40 4.40 12.29 0.57
N ARG A 41 3.50 13.12 1.14
CA ARG A 41 3.50 13.46 2.56
C ARG A 41 3.17 12.31 3.51
N ILE A 42 2.59 11.22 3.01
CA ILE A 42 2.14 10.07 3.81
C ILE A 42 3.19 8.96 3.85
N CYS A 43 3.66 8.50 2.68
CA CYS A 43 4.60 7.37 2.61
C CYS A 43 6.03 7.76 2.21
N GLY A 44 6.28 9.03 1.86
CA GLY A 44 7.60 9.53 1.49
C GLY A 44 8.05 9.21 0.06
N ARG A 45 7.34 8.36 -0.70
CA ARG A 45 7.67 8.05 -2.11
C ARG A 45 7.78 9.30 -2.97
N GLU A 46 8.78 9.33 -3.83
CA GLU A 46 8.99 10.33 -4.86
C GLU A 46 8.36 9.86 -6.19
N VAL A 47 7.40 10.62 -6.71
CA VAL A 47 6.55 10.21 -7.82
C VAL A 47 6.43 11.29 -8.89
N CYS A 48 6.10 10.89 -10.13
CA CYS A 48 5.80 11.83 -11.21
C CYS A 48 4.45 12.52 -10.99
N ASN A 49 4.15 13.56 -11.78
CA ASN A 49 2.90 14.32 -11.68
C ASN A 49 1.64 13.46 -11.86
N ASP A 50 1.66 12.51 -12.80
CA ASP A 50 0.51 11.62 -13.07
C ASP A 50 0.18 10.71 -11.87
N CYS A 51 1.20 10.33 -11.10
CA CYS A 51 1.04 9.48 -9.93
C CYS A 51 0.89 10.29 -8.63
N TYR A 52 0.68 11.61 -8.74
CA TYR A 52 0.55 12.52 -7.61
C TYR A 52 -0.81 13.22 -7.61
N ASN A 53 -1.57 13.04 -6.53
CA ASN A 53 -2.76 13.83 -6.27
C ASN A 53 -2.34 15.17 -5.65
N LYS A 54 -2.33 16.23 -6.46
CA LYS A 54 -1.93 17.59 -6.04
C LYS A 54 -2.83 18.17 -4.97
N GLU A 55 -4.14 18.01 -5.09
CA GLU A 55 -5.12 18.53 -4.12
C GLU A 55 -4.91 17.95 -2.72
N LYS A 56 -4.57 16.66 -2.64
CA LYS A 56 -4.35 15.95 -1.37
C LYS A 56 -2.89 15.98 -0.88
N GLY A 57 -1.97 16.47 -1.71
CA GLY A 57 -0.54 16.52 -1.43
C GLY A 57 0.11 15.14 -1.24
N MET A 58 -0.37 14.12 -1.96
CA MET A 58 0.08 12.73 -1.77
C MET A 58 0.03 11.90 -3.05
N CYS A 59 0.72 10.77 -3.09
CA CYS A 59 0.64 9.87 -4.24
C CYS A 59 -0.74 9.21 -4.35
N ILE A 60 -1.11 8.81 -5.57
CA ILE A 60 -2.41 8.21 -5.87
C ILE A 60 -2.70 6.98 -5.00
N VAL A 61 -1.69 6.13 -4.76
CA VAL A 61 -1.81 4.92 -3.92
C VAL A 61 -2.22 5.26 -2.50
N CYS A 62 -1.59 6.26 -1.87
CA CYS A 62 -2.01 6.70 -0.54
C CYS A 62 -3.41 7.29 -0.57
N SER A 63 -3.73 8.08 -1.60
CA SER A 63 -5.04 8.75 -1.71
C SER A 63 -6.22 7.78 -1.79
N GLU A 64 -6.00 6.58 -2.34
CA GLU A 64 -6.99 5.51 -2.49
C GLU A 64 -7.02 4.56 -1.29
N THR A 65 -5.98 4.54 -0.46
CA THR A 65 -5.83 3.60 0.66
C THR A 65 -5.95 4.28 2.03
N LEU A 66 -6.35 5.55 2.10
CA LEU A 66 -6.58 6.25 3.36
C LEU A 66 -7.64 5.54 4.22
N CYS A 67 -7.36 5.46 5.52
CA CYS A 67 -8.32 4.99 6.52
C CYS A 67 -9.64 5.75 6.40
N GLU A 68 -10.73 5.02 6.28
CA GLU A 68 -12.05 5.60 6.09
C GLU A 68 -12.66 6.17 7.37
N ILE A 69 -12.04 5.88 8.53
CA ILE A 69 -12.45 6.40 9.83
C ILE A 69 -11.83 7.78 10.09
N CYS A 70 -10.49 7.90 9.98
CA CYS A 70 -9.79 9.13 10.35
C CYS A 70 -9.25 9.93 9.17
N LYS A 71 -9.09 9.33 7.98
CA LYS A 71 -8.50 9.95 6.78
C LYS A 71 -7.07 10.51 6.97
N ARG A 72 -6.35 10.12 8.04
CA ARG A 72 -5.00 10.62 8.37
C ARG A 72 -3.86 9.72 7.94
N ARG A 73 -4.08 8.40 7.93
CA ARG A 73 -3.07 7.36 7.60
C ARG A 73 -3.63 6.35 6.63
N ASN A 74 -2.76 5.65 5.93
CA ASN A 74 -3.16 4.52 5.10
C ASN A 74 -3.70 3.39 5.97
N ALA A 75 -4.73 2.73 5.46
CA ALA A 75 -5.26 1.51 6.03
C ALA A 75 -4.31 0.34 5.80
N VAL A 76 -4.34 -0.59 6.75
CA VAL A 76 -3.59 -1.85 6.69
C VAL A 76 -4.53 -3.05 6.72
N GLU A 77 -5.78 -2.84 7.15
CA GLU A 77 -6.81 -3.87 7.31
C GLU A 77 -8.16 -3.36 6.79
N ARG A 78 -9.12 -4.28 6.65
CA ARG A 78 -10.53 -3.94 6.44
C ARG A 78 -11.35 -4.39 7.64
N CYS A 79 -12.33 -3.59 8.05
CA CYS A 79 -13.26 -3.97 9.09
C CYS A 79 -14.11 -5.16 8.62
N GLN A 80 -14.07 -6.29 9.34
CA GLN A 80 -14.84 -7.48 8.98
C GLN A 80 -16.37 -7.29 9.11
N ILE A 81 -16.81 -6.24 9.80
CA ILE A 81 -18.23 -5.91 9.93
C ILE A 81 -18.71 -5.03 8.78
N CYS A 82 -18.13 -3.83 8.63
CA CYS A 82 -18.60 -2.81 7.69
C CYS A 82 -17.78 -2.67 6.40
N GLY A 83 -16.68 -3.41 6.25
CA GLY A 83 -15.84 -3.41 5.04
C GLY A 83 -14.91 -2.21 4.86
N LYS A 84 -15.05 -1.17 5.69
CA LYS A 84 -14.21 0.03 5.62
C LYS A 84 -12.73 -0.28 5.78
N LEU A 85 -11.88 0.44 5.05
CA LEU A 85 -10.42 0.48 5.20
C LEU A 85 -10.03 1.14 6.54
N VAL A 86 -9.20 0.47 7.34
CA VAL A 86 -8.85 0.89 8.71
C VAL A 86 -7.33 0.94 8.91
N CYS A 87 -6.83 2.03 9.50
CA CYS A 87 -5.43 2.16 9.92
C CYS A 87 -5.20 1.56 11.32
N PRO A 88 -3.92 1.37 11.73
CA PRO A 88 -3.59 0.75 13.02
C PRO A 88 -4.23 1.40 14.25
N ASP A 89 -4.46 2.71 14.21
CA ASP A 89 -5.03 3.45 15.35
C ASP A 89 -6.55 3.50 15.36
N CYS A 90 -7.20 3.10 14.27
CA CYS A 90 -8.66 3.03 14.20
C CYS A 90 -9.17 1.60 14.22
N MET A 91 -8.26 0.61 14.30
CA MET A 91 -8.61 -0.80 14.30
C MET A 91 -8.58 -1.38 15.71
N VAL A 92 -9.47 -2.34 15.96
CA VAL A 92 -9.50 -3.16 17.17
C VAL A 92 -9.30 -4.61 16.74
N ARG A 93 -8.27 -5.26 17.28
CA ARG A 93 -8.02 -6.69 17.05
C ARG A 93 -8.92 -7.50 17.97
N ILE A 94 -9.72 -8.38 17.38
CA ILE A 94 -10.59 -9.30 18.12
C ILE A 94 -9.82 -10.57 18.48
N ASP A 95 -8.99 -11.06 17.54
CA ASP A 95 -8.01 -12.11 17.76
C ASP A 95 -6.83 -11.99 16.77
N LYS A 96 -6.13 -13.11 16.51
CA LYS A 96 -4.94 -13.16 15.63
C LYS A 96 -5.23 -12.76 14.18
N SER A 97 -6.42 -13.02 13.66
CA SER A 97 -6.76 -12.80 12.24
C SER A 97 -7.95 -11.86 12.03
N ARG A 98 -8.72 -11.58 13.09
CA ARG A 98 -9.96 -10.79 12.99
C ARG A 98 -9.78 -9.35 13.47
N VAL A 99 -10.15 -8.40 12.61
CA VAL A 99 -10.03 -6.97 12.84
C VAL A 99 -11.34 -6.25 12.52
N VAL A 100 -11.73 -5.32 13.39
CA VAL A 100 -12.87 -4.41 13.19
C VAL A 100 -12.45 -2.95 13.38
N CYS A 101 -13.22 -1.99 12.86
CA CYS A 101 -12.99 -0.58 13.18
C CYS A 101 -13.53 -0.24 14.58
N ARG A 102 -12.93 0.78 15.20
CA ARG A 102 -13.36 1.30 16.50
C ARG A 102 -14.85 1.66 16.54
N ASP A 103 -15.40 2.23 15.47
CA ASP A 103 -16.82 2.63 15.43
C ASP A 103 -17.76 1.40 15.55
N CYS A 104 -17.42 0.29 14.89
CA CYS A 104 -18.19 -0.95 15.03
C CYS A 104 -18.00 -1.58 16.41
N TYR A 105 -16.78 -1.52 16.95
CA TYR A 105 -16.49 -2.05 18.27
C TYR A 105 -17.22 -1.29 19.38
N GLU A 106 -17.18 0.05 19.35
CA GLU A 106 -17.89 0.92 20.29
C GLU A 106 -19.41 0.69 20.24
N LYS A 107 -19.98 0.50 19.05
CA LYS A 107 -21.42 0.27 18.88
C LYS A 107 -21.90 -1.09 19.39
N LEU A 108 -21.09 -2.13 19.25
CA LEU A 108 -21.53 -3.52 19.43
C LEU A 108 -20.94 -4.21 20.67
N GLY A 109 -19.82 -3.70 21.19
CA GLY A 109 -19.01 -4.40 22.18
C GLY A 109 -18.38 -5.69 21.65
N LEU A 110 -17.56 -6.33 22.48
CA LEU A 110 -16.84 -7.55 22.11
C LEU A 110 -17.78 -8.70 21.74
N ASP A 111 -18.83 -8.92 22.54
CA ASP A 111 -19.76 -10.04 22.32
C ASP A 111 -20.61 -9.85 21.06
N GLY A 112 -21.06 -8.62 20.79
CA GLY A 112 -21.79 -8.30 19.56
C GLY A 112 -20.91 -8.46 18.32
N VAL A 113 -19.64 -8.06 18.40
CA VAL A 113 -18.67 -8.25 17.32
C VAL A 113 -18.43 -9.75 17.05
N ARG A 114 -18.18 -10.55 18.09
CA ARG A 114 -17.93 -11.99 17.95
C ARG A 114 -19.09 -12.70 17.27
N ARG A 115 -20.32 -12.44 17.74
CA ARG A 115 -21.54 -13.01 17.18
C ARG A 115 -21.66 -12.75 15.68
N ILE A 116 -21.51 -11.49 15.25
CA ILE A 116 -21.63 -11.13 13.82
C ILE A 116 -20.54 -11.82 12.98
N ILE A 117 -19.31 -11.91 13.48
CA ILE A 117 -18.23 -12.55 12.71
C ILE A 117 -18.46 -14.06 12.61
N GLU A 118 -18.93 -14.70 13.67
CA GLU A 118 -19.27 -16.12 13.68
C GLU A 118 -20.43 -16.43 12.73
N ASP A 119 -21.49 -15.62 12.75
CA ASP A 119 -22.62 -15.75 11.83
C ASP A 119 -22.18 -15.64 10.36
N LYS A 120 -21.28 -14.71 10.04
CA LYS A 120 -20.70 -14.57 8.70
C LYS A 120 -19.92 -15.82 8.30
N ALA A 121 -19.05 -16.34 9.17
CA ALA A 121 -18.26 -17.53 8.88
C ALA A 121 -19.14 -18.76 8.62
N ILE A 122 -20.22 -18.92 9.38
CA ILE A 122 -21.22 -19.98 9.14
C ILE A 122 -21.86 -19.80 7.75
N SER A 123 -22.27 -18.57 7.41
CA SER A 123 -22.89 -18.29 6.12
C SER A 123 -21.97 -18.58 4.93
N GLU A 124 -20.68 -18.28 5.04
CA GLU A 124 -19.68 -18.55 4.00
C GLU A 124 -19.39 -20.05 3.86
N ASN A 125 -19.27 -20.77 4.99
CA ASN A 125 -19.11 -22.22 4.99
C ASN A 125 -20.30 -22.93 4.34
N LEU A 126 -21.53 -22.45 4.58
CA LEU A 126 -22.73 -22.98 3.93
C LEU A 126 -22.74 -22.73 2.41
N LYS A 127 -22.32 -21.53 1.97
CA LYS A 127 -22.17 -21.21 0.54
C LYS A 127 -21.14 -22.12 -0.14
N MET A 128 -19.99 -22.33 0.51
CA MET A 128 -18.96 -23.25 0.04
C MET A 128 -19.50 -24.67 -0.09
N LYS A 129 -20.19 -25.19 0.93
CA LYS A 129 -20.78 -26.55 0.87
C LYS A 129 -21.76 -26.71 -0.29
N LYS A 130 -22.64 -25.72 -0.51
CA LYS A 130 -23.57 -25.72 -1.66
C LYS A 130 -22.83 -25.72 -3.00
N PHE A 131 -21.81 -24.87 -3.13
CA PHE A 131 -20.98 -24.83 -4.33
C PHE A 131 -20.32 -26.18 -4.63
N PHE A 132 -19.78 -26.87 -3.61
CA PHE A 132 -19.19 -28.20 -3.81
C PHE A 132 -20.23 -29.27 -4.19
N GLN A 133 -21.44 -29.24 -3.61
CA GLN A 133 -22.52 -30.15 -3.99
C GLN A 133 -22.91 -29.98 -5.47
N GLU A 134 -23.08 -28.74 -5.93
CA GLU A 134 -23.42 -28.43 -7.32
C GLU A 134 -22.32 -28.83 -8.33
N PHE A 135 -21.07 -28.91 -7.89
CA PHE A 135 -19.93 -29.24 -8.75
C PHE A 135 -19.61 -30.74 -8.80
N CYS A 136 -19.89 -31.48 -7.72
CA CYS A 136 -19.68 -32.93 -7.66
C CYS A 136 -20.81 -33.74 -8.30
N GLU A 137 -21.98 -33.13 -8.55
CA GLU A 137 -23.12 -33.77 -9.22
C GLU A 137 -23.13 -33.58 -10.75
N LYS A 138 -22.03 -33.04 -11.32
CA LYS A 138 -21.76 -32.96 -12.76
C LYS A 138 -20.59 -33.85 -13.15
#